data_AF-A0A126NSR0-F1
#
_entry.id   AF-A0A126NSR0-F1
#
_cell.length_a   1.000
_cell.length_b   1.000
_cell.length_c   1.000
_cell.angle_alpha   90.00
_cell.angle_beta   90.00
_cell.angle_gamma   90.00
#
_symmetry.space_group_name_H-M   'P 1'
#
loop_
_entity.id
_entity.type
_entity.pdbx_description
1 polymer ?
#
loop_
_entity_poly.entity_id
_entity_poly.type
_entity_poly.pdbx_seq_one_letter_code
_entity_poly.pdbx_strand_id
1 'polypeptide(L)'
;MGASPGFPAGSLFGTVARNWWVLLLFGLFAVIFGVLAVMAPVRTAAVLAWWLGIMAIVEGVVVLISAFKGSAPVSRGWAIFYALVSIAFGVLAVINPLATASVLLLFLAAWLVVGGIYRIVFAIRVRKQISGEWLLILSGLLAVALGVMFALNPLAGLAVTSLWIGVLALMYGVLQIIAAFRLRSLGKTIGAV
;
A
#
# COMPACT_ATOMS: atom_id res chain seq x y z
N MET A 1 -43.32 -15.16 24.87
CA MET A 1 -42.27 -15.82 24.06
C MET A 1 -41.69 -14.79 23.10
N GLY A 2 -40.67 -14.06 23.53
CA GLY A 2 -39.90 -13.15 22.67
C GLY A 2 -38.45 -13.60 22.76
N ALA A 3 -37.98 -14.30 21.75
CA ALA A 3 -36.58 -14.71 21.67
C ALA A 3 -35.73 -13.44 21.52
N SER A 4 -35.06 -13.03 22.59
CA SER A 4 -33.92 -12.13 22.51
C SER A 4 -32.89 -12.80 21.61
N PRO A 5 -32.45 -12.20 20.49
CA PRO A 5 -31.32 -12.71 19.76
C PRO A 5 -30.07 -12.41 20.60
N GLY A 6 -29.81 -13.28 21.58
CA GLY A 6 -28.57 -13.29 22.33
C GLY A 6 -27.45 -13.54 21.34
N PHE A 7 -26.69 -12.50 21.02
CA PHE A 7 -25.48 -12.67 20.22
C PHE A 7 -24.55 -13.61 20.99
N PRO A 8 -24.18 -14.77 20.42
CA PRO A 8 -23.35 -15.73 21.13
C PRO A 8 -22.03 -15.05 21.55
N ALA A 9 -21.65 -15.23 22.81
CA ALA A 9 -20.36 -14.85 23.33
C ALA A 9 -19.27 -15.59 22.52
N GLY A 10 -18.74 -14.90 21.51
CA GLY A 10 -17.99 -15.51 20.40
C GLY A 10 -18.20 -14.80 19.05
N SER A 11 -19.11 -13.83 18.98
CA SER A 11 -19.27 -12.99 17.79
C SER A 11 -18.05 -12.07 17.58
N LEU A 12 -17.55 -12.01 16.34
CA LEU A 12 -16.42 -11.16 15.91
C LEU A 12 -16.51 -9.72 16.43
N PHE A 13 -17.73 -9.21 16.61
CA PHE A 13 -18.03 -7.88 17.13
C PHE A 13 -17.49 -7.63 18.54
N GLY A 14 -17.53 -8.61 19.44
CA GLY A 14 -17.01 -8.49 20.81
C GLY A 14 -15.48 -8.40 20.87
N THR A 15 -14.78 -9.17 20.02
CA THR A 15 -13.32 -9.13 19.90
C THR A 15 -12.84 -7.85 19.22
N VAL A 16 -13.55 -7.40 18.19
CA VAL A 16 -13.28 -6.14 17.49
C VAL A 16 -13.49 -4.95 18.41
N ALA A 17 -14.58 -4.92 19.20
CA ALA A 17 -14.85 -3.85 20.15
C ALA A 17 -13.84 -3.76 21.30
N ARG A 18 -13.23 -4.88 21.71
CA ARG A 18 -12.13 -4.90 22.68
C ARG A 18 -10.83 -4.32 22.11
N ASN A 19 -10.62 -4.49 20.81
CA ASN A 19 -9.43 -4.01 20.08
C ASN A 19 -9.62 -2.65 19.40
N TRP A 20 -10.59 -1.83 19.85
CA TRP A 20 -10.82 -0.48 19.34
C TRP A 20 -9.56 0.41 19.37
N TRP A 21 -8.67 0.17 20.33
CA TRP A 21 -7.41 0.89 20.46
C TRP A 21 -6.46 0.66 19.28
N VAL A 22 -6.52 -0.51 18.63
CA VAL A 22 -5.71 -0.83 17.44
C VAL A 22 -6.09 0.09 16.29
N LEU A 23 -7.39 0.28 16.06
CA LEU A 23 -7.90 1.21 15.04
C LEU A 23 -7.47 2.65 15.32
N LEU A 24 -7.49 3.08 16.59
CA LEU A 24 -7.06 4.41 16.98
C LEU A 24 -5.56 4.62 16.73
N LEU A 25 -4.74 3.62 17.09
CA LEU A 25 -3.30 3.65 16.89
C LEU A 25 -2.93 3.69 15.40
N PHE A 26 -3.52 2.81 14.58
CA PHE A 26 -3.34 2.86 13.12
C PHE A 26 -3.81 4.17 12.51
N GLY A 27 -4.95 4.70 12.97
CA GLY A 27 -5.47 5.97 12.50
C GLY A 27 -4.54 7.14 12.81
N LEU A 28 -3.98 7.17 14.03
CA LEU A 28 -3.00 8.19 14.42
C LEU A 28 -1.72 8.11 13.59
N PHE A 29 -1.17 6.91 13.39
CA PHE A 29 -0.01 6.71 12.52
C PHE A 29 -0.28 7.14 11.08
N ALA A 30 -1.45 6.80 10.53
CA ALA A 30 -1.85 7.19 9.18
C ALA A 30 -1.99 8.72 9.04
N VAL A 31 -2.53 9.40 10.05
CA VAL A 31 -2.61 10.88 10.07
C VAL A 31 -1.21 11.49 10.10
N ILE A 32 -0.35 11.05 11.03
CA ILE A 32 1.03 11.58 11.13
C ILE A 32 1.77 11.36 9.81
N PHE A 33 1.70 10.14 9.28
CA PHE A 33 2.31 9.81 7.99
C PHE A 33 1.76 10.67 6.86
N GLY A 34 0.44 10.87 6.81
CA GLY A 34 -0.22 11.70 5.82
C GLY A 34 0.21 13.16 5.88
N VAL A 35 0.35 13.75 7.08
CA VAL A 35 0.86 15.12 7.26
C VAL A 35 2.30 15.22 6.75
N LEU A 36 3.17 14.27 7.12
CA LEU A 36 4.56 14.25 6.66
C LEU A 36 4.66 14.09 5.14
N ALA A 37 3.82 13.24 4.55
CA ALA A 37 3.75 13.05 3.11
C ALA A 37 3.34 14.33 2.36
N VAL A 38 2.46 15.16 2.95
CA VAL A 38 2.06 16.43 2.36
C VAL A 38 3.13 17.52 2.55
N MET A 39 3.72 17.63 3.74
CA MET A 39 4.71 18.65 4.06
C MET A 39 6.09 18.40 3.43
N ALA A 40 6.49 17.14 3.33
CA ALA A 40 7.79 16.73 2.83
C ALA A 40 7.66 15.46 1.97
N PRO A 41 7.06 15.56 0.77
CA PRO A 41 6.68 14.39 -0.03
C PRO A 41 7.90 13.56 -0.44
N VAL A 42 8.97 14.22 -0.92
CA VAL A 42 10.20 13.53 -1.34
C VAL A 42 10.90 12.82 -0.17
N ARG A 43 10.92 13.43 1.02
CA ARG A 43 11.48 12.77 2.22
C ARG A 43 10.63 11.59 2.65
N THR A 44 9.31 11.72 2.58
CA THR A 44 8.41 10.64 2.95
C THR A 44 8.53 9.45 2.01
N ALA A 45 8.70 9.68 0.70
CA ALA A 45 9.04 8.62 -0.26
C ALA A 45 10.37 7.92 0.11
N ALA A 46 11.39 8.68 0.51
CA ALA A 46 12.67 8.12 0.93
C ALA A 46 12.54 7.29 2.21
N VAL A 47 11.76 7.75 3.20
CA VAL A 47 11.48 6.98 4.42
C VAL A 47 10.76 5.67 4.10
N LEU A 48 9.79 5.68 3.19
CA LEU A 48 9.14 4.46 2.72
C LEU A 48 10.11 3.51 2.03
N ALA A 49 10.97 4.01 1.13
CA ALA A 49 11.97 3.19 0.47
C ALA A 49 12.98 2.59 1.44
N TRP A 50 13.41 3.37 2.45
CA TRP A 50 14.28 2.90 3.51
C TRP A 50 13.62 1.80 4.36
N TRP A 51 12.34 1.99 4.73
CA TRP A 51 11.56 0.98 5.44
C TRP A 51 11.41 -0.31 4.64
N LEU A 52 11.07 -0.21 3.35
CA LEU A 52 11.04 -1.35 2.43
C LEU A 52 12.41 -2.03 2.34
N GLY A 53 13.49 -1.26 2.37
CA GLY A 53 14.85 -1.77 2.37
C GLY A 53 15.16 -2.64 3.58
N ILE A 54 14.81 -2.17 4.78
CA ILE A 54 14.97 -2.94 6.02
C ILE A 54 14.15 -4.22 5.96
N MET A 55 12.88 -4.13 5.55
CA MET A 55 12.01 -5.30 5.45
C MET A 55 12.57 -6.33 4.46
N ALA A 56 13.11 -5.89 3.32
CA ALA A 56 13.76 -6.76 2.35
C ALA A 56 15.03 -7.44 2.92
N ILE A 57 15.84 -6.72 3.71
CA ILE A 57 16.99 -7.33 4.41
C ILE A 57 16.50 -8.40 5.38
N VAL A 58 15.52 -8.08 6.23
CA VAL A 58 14.98 -9.02 7.22
C VAL A 58 14.41 -10.26 6.53
N GLU A 59 13.60 -10.07 5.47
CA GLU A 59 13.05 -11.15 4.66
C GLU A 59 14.16 -12.02 4.05
N GLY A 60 15.15 -11.41 3.40
CA GLY A 60 16.26 -12.13 2.80
C GLY A 60 17.08 -12.92 3.82
N VAL A 61 17.32 -12.37 5.02
CA VAL A 61 17.99 -13.08 6.12
C VAL A 61 17.17 -14.28 6.59
N VAL A 62 15.85 -14.11 6.75
CA VAL A 62 14.95 -15.22 7.15
C VAL A 62 14.96 -16.34 6.10
N VAL A 63 14.92 -16.00 4.82
CA VAL A 63 14.98 -16.99 3.72
C VAL A 63 16.36 -17.65 3.65
N LEU A 64 17.44 -16.91 3.89
CA LEU A 64 18.78 -17.47 3.92
C LEU A 64 18.91 -18.51 5.03
N ILE A 65 18.42 -18.18 6.24
CA ILE A 65 18.43 -19.10 7.40
C ILE A 65 17.59 -20.35 7.09
N SER A 66 16.41 -20.22 6.47
CA SER A 66 15.56 -21.36 6.13
C SER A 66 16.18 -22.27 5.07
N ALA A 67 16.92 -21.70 4.11
CA ALA A 67 17.67 -22.45 3.10
C ALA A 67 18.80 -23.30 3.72
N PHE A 68 19.46 -22.81 4.78
CA PHE A 68 20.48 -23.60 5.51
C PHE A 68 19.87 -24.65 6.44
N LYS A 69 18.70 -24.39 7.02
CA LYS A 69 17.98 -25.35 7.88
C LYS A 69 17.27 -26.47 7.10
N GLY A 70 17.26 -26.42 5.77
CA GLY A 70 16.53 -27.38 4.93
C GLY A 70 15.00 -27.25 5.02
N SER A 71 14.50 -26.16 5.61
CA SER A 71 13.08 -25.87 5.77
C SER A 71 12.54 -24.91 4.71
N ALA A 72 13.32 -24.63 3.66
CA ALA A 72 12.91 -23.77 2.57
C ALA A 72 11.85 -24.49 1.69
N PRO A 73 10.77 -23.82 1.28
CA PRO A 73 9.73 -24.42 0.44
C PRO A 73 10.21 -24.76 -0.98
N VAL A 74 11.32 -24.15 -1.41
CA VAL A 74 11.87 -24.21 -2.77
C VAL A 74 13.28 -24.80 -2.71
N SER A 75 13.82 -25.24 -3.85
CA SER A 75 15.18 -25.76 -3.91
C SER A 75 16.19 -24.81 -3.26
N ARG A 76 17.17 -25.37 -2.55
CA ARG A 76 18.16 -24.61 -1.78
C ARG A 76 18.89 -23.55 -2.61
N GLY A 77 19.25 -23.87 -3.85
CA GLY A 77 19.92 -22.93 -4.76
C GLY A 77 19.06 -21.70 -5.07
N TRP A 78 17.79 -21.90 -5.42
CA TRP A 78 16.84 -20.82 -5.66
C TRP A 78 16.58 -19.97 -4.41
N ALA A 79 16.45 -20.60 -3.24
CA ALA A 79 16.24 -19.89 -1.98
C ALA A 79 17.44 -18.98 -1.62
N ILE A 80 18.67 -19.48 -1.79
CA ILE A 80 19.90 -18.71 -1.57
C ILE A 80 19.98 -17.55 -2.57
N PHE A 81 19.73 -17.79 -3.86
CA PHE A 81 19.73 -16.73 -4.88
C PHE A 81 18.74 -15.61 -4.54
N TYR A 82 17.49 -15.98 -4.24
CA TYR A 82 16.47 -15.01 -3.85
C TYR A 82 16.87 -14.22 -2.60
N ALA A 83 17.39 -14.90 -1.57
CA ALA A 83 17.84 -14.24 -0.34
C ALA A 83 18.95 -13.22 -0.61
N LEU A 84 19.94 -13.56 -1.44
CA LEU A 84 21.01 -12.64 -1.82
C LEU A 84 20.48 -11.42 -2.59
N VAL A 85 19.57 -11.63 -3.55
CA VAL A 85 18.94 -10.54 -4.30
C VAL A 85 18.13 -9.63 -3.39
N SER A 86 17.35 -10.20 -2.46
CA SER A 86 16.53 -9.45 -1.52
C SER A 86 17.38 -8.61 -0.55
N ILE A 87 18.45 -9.21 0.01
CA ILE A 87 19.41 -8.49 0.85
C ILE A 87 20.10 -7.37 0.07
N ALA A 88 20.57 -7.65 -1.15
CA ALA A 88 21.22 -6.65 -2.00
C ALA A 88 20.28 -5.47 -2.31
N PHE A 89 19.04 -5.76 -2.71
CA PHE A 89 18.01 -4.74 -2.91
C PHE A 89 17.79 -3.91 -1.64
N GLY A 90 17.67 -4.58 -0.49
CA GLY A 90 17.45 -3.90 0.77
C GLY A 90 18.61 -3.02 1.22
N VAL A 91 19.85 -3.46 1.02
CA VAL A 91 21.06 -2.66 1.27
C VAL A 91 21.10 -1.42 0.38
N LEU A 92 20.80 -1.57 -0.92
CA LEU A 92 20.74 -0.42 -1.84
C LEU A 92 19.66 0.58 -1.43
N ALA A 93 18.50 0.10 -0.98
CA ALA A 93 17.41 0.91 -0.46
C ALA A 93 17.75 1.66 0.83
N VAL A 94 18.59 1.09 1.69
CA VAL A 94 19.06 1.75 2.92
C VAL A 94 20.13 2.80 2.61
N ILE A 95 21.08 2.51 1.72
CA ILE A 95 22.18 3.42 1.36
C ILE A 95 21.69 4.60 0.52
N ASN A 96 20.82 4.35 -0.46
CA ASN A 96 20.28 5.38 -1.34
C ASN A 96 18.76 5.23 -1.52
N PRO A 97 17.98 5.62 -0.50
CA PRO A 97 16.52 5.47 -0.52
C PRO A 97 15.87 6.28 -1.63
N LEU A 98 16.43 7.43 -2.02
CA LEU A 98 15.92 8.24 -3.12
C LEU A 98 16.06 7.55 -4.47
N ALA A 99 17.21 6.91 -4.73
CA ALA A 99 17.38 6.13 -5.94
C ALA A 99 16.40 4.94 -5.98
N THR A 100 16.26 4.20 -4.87
CA THR A 100 15.30 3.09 -4.80
C THR A 100 13.86 3.54 -4.98
N ALA A 101 13.44 4.63 -4.33
CA ALA A 101 12.12 5.23 -4.55
C ALA A 101 11.92 5.57 -6.03
N SER A 102 12.93 6.16 -6.66
CA SER A 102 12.89 6.52 -8.09
C SER A 102 12.74 5.28 -8.98
N VAL A 103 13.45 4.19 -8.69
CA VAL A 103 13.30 2.91 -9.41
C VAL A 103 11.89 2.35 -9.26
N LEU A 104 11.34 2.32 -8.05
CA LEU A 104 9.95 1.88 -7.81
C LEU A 104 8.94 2.75 -8.56
N LEU A 105 9.19 4.05 -8.63
CA LEU A 105 8.39 4.98 -9.42
C LEU A 105 8.51 4.71 -10.93
N LEU A 106 9.69 4.34 -11.44
CA LEU A 106 9.85 3.96 -12.85
C LEU A 106 9.08 2.67 -13.17
N PHE A 107 9.02 1.71 -12.24
CA PHE A 107 8.12 0.56 -12.37
C PHE A 107 6.65 0.98 -12.43
N LEU A 108 6.23 1.91 -11.56
CA LEU A 108 4.88 2.49 -11.61
C LEU A 108 4.62 3.23 -12.94
N ALA A 109 5.59 4.00 -13.42
CA ALA A 109 5.51 4.71 -14.69
C ALA A 109 5.34 3.75 -15.87
N ALA A 110 6.14 2.68 -15.92
CA ALA A 110 5.99 1.63 -16.92
C ALA A 110 4.62 0.96 -16.84
N TRP A 111 4.13 0.67 -15.64
CA TRP A 111 2.79 0.12 -15.43
C TRP A 111 1.69 1.06 -15.93
N LEU A 112 1.80 2.36 -15.66
CA LEU A 112 0.85 3.37 -16.15
C LEU A 112 0.83 3.45 -17.68
N VAL A 113 2.00 3.40 -18.32
CA VAL A 113 2.10 3.38 -19.78
C VAL A 113 1.46 2.12 -20.36
N VAL A 114 1.88 0.94 -19.90
CA VAL A 114 1.35 -0.34 -20.41
C VAL A 114 -0.16 -0.45 -20.17
N GLY A 115 -0.62 -0.14 -18.96
CA GLY A 115 -2.05 -0.14 -18.61
C GLY A 115 -2.85 0.89 -19.39
N GLY A 116 -2.29 2.08 -19.63
CA GLY A 116 -2.90 3.12 -20.44
C GLY A 116 -3.06 2.72 -21.91
N ILE A 117 -2.01 2.15 -22.51
CA ILE A 117 -2.06 1.57 -23.86
C ILE A 117 -3.12 0.47 -23.93
N TYR A 118 -3.14 -0.45 -22.96
CA TYR A 118 -4.14 -1.51 -22.89
C TYR A 118 -5.57 -0.95 -22.87
N ARG A 119 -5.84 0.07 -22.06
CA ARG A 119 -7.16 0.74 -22.00
C ARG A 119 -7.56 1.35 -23.33
N ILE A 120 -6.63 2.02 -24.03
CA ILE A 120 -6.88 2.60 -25.35
C ILE A 120 -7.23 1.50 -26.36
N VAL A 121 -6.42 0.44 -26.43
CA VAL A 121 -6.66 -0.70 -27.34
C VAL A 121 -7.99 -1.38 -27.03
N PHE A 122 -8.30 -1.59 -25.75
CA PHE A 122 -9.54 -2.19 -25.30
C PHE A 122 -10.76 -1.33 -25.69
N ALA A 123 -10.70 -0.01 -25.46
CA ALA A 123 -11.77 0.91 -25.83
C ALA A 123 -12.07 0.87 -27.34
N ILE A 124 -11.03 0.83 -28.17
CA ILE A 124 -11.18 0.74 -29.63
C ILE A 124 -11.80 -0.59 -30.05
N ARG A 125 -11.47 -1.70 -29.38
CA ARG A 125 -12.02 -3.03 -29.71
C ARG A 125 -13.49 -3.18 -29.31
N VAL A 126 -13.85 -2.66 -28.15
CA VAL A 126 -15.19 -2.84 -27.56
C VAL A 126 -16.11 -1.65 -27.85
N ARG A 127 -15.68 -0.72 -28.72
CA ARG A 127 -16.45 0.47 -29.10
C ARG A 127 -17.92 0.20 -29.43
N LYS A 128 -18.17 -0.82 -30.25
CA LYS A 128 -19.53 -1.15 -30.69
C LYS A 128 -20.44 -1.73 -29.59
N GLN A 129 -19.92 -2.00 -28.40
CA GLN A 129 -20.64 -2.65 -27.30
C GLN A 129 -20.78 -1.77 -26.05
N ILE A 130 -20.10 -0.61 -26.00
CA ILE A 130 -20.09 0.26 -24.80
C ILE A 130 -20.40 1.70 -25.19
N SER A 131 -21.38 2.30 -24.52
CA SER A 131 -21.57 3.76 -24.51
C SER A 131 -20.59 4.39 -23.52
N GLY A 132 -19.73 5.30 -23.99
CA GLY A 132 -18.72 5.99 -23.14
C GLY A 132 -17.25 5.68 -23.48
N GLU A 133 -16.97 5.10 -24.64
CA GLU A 133 -15.63 4.76 -25.15
C GLU A 133 -14.60 5.91 -25.03
N TRP A 134 -15.06 7.14 -25.25
CA TRP A 134 -14.22 8.33 -25.18
C TRP A 134 -13.60 8.52 -23.78
N LEU A 135 -14.34 8.23 -22.71
CA LEU A 135 -13.84 8.32 -21.35
C LEU A 135 -12.74 7.27 -21.09
N LEU A 136 -12.89 6.07 -21.65
CA LEU A 136 -11.87 5.02 -21.56
C LEU A 136 -10.60 5.43 -22.32
N ILE A 137 -10.73 5.94 -23.55
CA ILE A 137 -9.61 6.44 -24.35
C ILE A 137 -8.90 7.59 -23.62
N LEU A 138 -9.66 8.56 -23.12
CA LEU A 138 -9.12 9.70 -22.37
C LEU A 138 -8.38 9.22 -21.11
N SER A 139 -8.97 8.29 -20.34
CA SER A 139 -8.32 7.73 -19.15
C SER A 139 -7.01 6.99 -19.46
N GLY A 140 -6.97 6.30 -20.61
CA GLY A 140 -5.76 5.62 -21.09
C GLY A 140 -4.70 6.62 -21.52
N LEU A 141 -5.08 7.67 -22.25
CA LEU A 141 -4.17 8.73 -22.68
C LEU A 141 -3.58 9.48 -21.49
N LEU A 142 -4.40 9.83 -20.49
CA LEU A 142 -3.95 10.44 -19.24
C LEU A 142 -2.97 9.52 -18.49
N ALA A 143 -3.25 8.21 -18.43
CA ALA A 143 -2.34 7.25 -17.79
C ALA A 143 -1.00 7.16 -18.52
N VAL A 144 -0.99 7.10 -19.86
CA VAL A 144 0.26 7.12 -20.65
C VAL A 144 1.01 8.42 -20.43
N ALA A 145 0.33 9.57 -20.50
CA ALA A 145 0.93 10.88 -20.29
C ALA A 145 1.58 10.98 -18.90
N LEU A 146 0.85 10.60 -17.84
CA LEU A 146 1.39 10.57 -16.47
C LEU A 146 2.57 9.63 -16.33
N GLY A 147 2.50 8.43 -16.92
CA GLY A 147 3.60 7.48 -16.90
C GLY A 147 4.86 8.03 -17.59
N VAL A 148 4.71 8.63 -18.77
CA VAL A 148 5.82 9.28 -19.48
C VAL A 148 6.38 10.46 -18.67
N MET A 149 5.52 11.31 -18.10
CA MET A 149 5.97 12.43 -17.26
C MET A 149 6.77 11.96 -16.03
N PHE A 150 6.33 10.88 -15.37
CA PHE A 150 7.05 10.30 -14.23
C PHE A 150 8.38 9.66 -14.64
N ALA A 151 8.45 9.06 -15.83
CA ALA A 151 9.70 8.51 -16.35
C ALA A 151 10.73 9.60 -16.69
N LEU A 152 10.28 10.73 -17.24
CA LEU A 152 11.14 11.86 -17.60
C LEU A 152 11.60 12.67 -16.38
N ASN A 153 10.75 12.78 -15.35
CA ASN A 153 11.10 13.45 -14.10
C ASN A 153 10.66 12.63 -12.87
N PRO A 154 11.48 11.64 -12.46
CA PRO A 154 11.16 10.78 -11.34
C PRO A 154 11.02 11.54 -10.02
N LEU A 155 11.83 12.58 -9.79
CA LEU A 155 11.75 13.36 -8.55
C LEU A 155 10.40 14.09 -8.42
N ALA A 156 9.89 14.67 -9.51
CA ALA A 156 8.56 15.26 -9.53
C ALA A 156 7.47 14.19 -9.35
N GLY A 157 7.61 13.02 -9.99
CA GLY A 157 6.67 11.92 -9.82
C GLY A 157 6.64 11.36 -8.40
N LEU A 158 7.78 11.31 -7.70
CA LEU A 158 7.83 10.97 -6.27
C LEU A 158 7.06 11.97 -5.43
N ALA A 159 7.18 13.26 -5.75
CA ALA A 159 6.44 14.29 -5.04
C ALA A 159 4.93 14.11 -5.23
N VAL A 160 4.47 14.01 -6.49
CA VAL A 160 3.05 13.84 -6.83
C VAL A 160 2.46 12.58 -6.21
N THR A 161 3.12 11.44 -6.36
CA THR A 161 2.65 10.17 -5.79
C THR A 161 2.60 10.20 -4.27
N SER A 162 3.59 10.79 -3.62
CA SER A 162 3.59 10.94 -2.16
C SER A 162 2.48 11.86 -1.67
N LEU A 163 2.17 12.94 -2.40
CA LEU A 163 1.04 13.80 -2.08
C LEU A 163 -0.29 13.03 -2.16
N TRP A 164 -0.47 12.24 -3.23
CA TRP A 164 -1.67 11.42 -3.40
C TRP A 164 -1.82 10.40 -2.28
N ILE A 165 -0.74 9.67 -1.98
CA ILE A 165 -0.70 8.71 -0.87
C ILE A 165 -0.94 9.43 0.47
N GLY A 166 -0.36 10.61 0.66
CA GLY A 166 -0.50 11.41 1.87
C GLY A 166 -1.94 11.85 2.13
N VAL A 167 -2.61 12.40 1.12
CA VAL A 167 -4.03 12.78 1.22
C VAL A 167 -4.89 11.57 1.51
N LEU A 168 -4.66 10.44 0.83
CA LEU A 168 -5.39 9.20 1.10
C LEU A 168 -5.14 8.66 2.52
N ALA A 169 -3.91 8.73 3.01
CA ALA A 169 -3.55 8.34 4.36
C ALA A 169 -4.21 9.23 5.41
N LEU A 170 -4.30 10.55 5.17
CA LEU A 170 -5.05 11.47 6.03
C LEU A 170 -6.52 11.11 6.10
N MET A 171 -7.16 10.92 4.93
CA MET A 171 -8.57 10.53 4.86
C MET A 171 -8.82 9.21 5.59
N TYR A 172 -8.00 8.19 5.30
CA TYR A 172 -8.09 6.88 5.94
C TYR A 172 -7.88 6.97 7.46
N GLY A 173 -6.86 7.71 7.90
CA GLY A 173 -6.54 7.87 9.32
C GLY A 173 -7.67 8.55 10.10
N VAL A 174 -8.24 9.62 9.56
CA VAL A 174 -9.41 10.29 10.15
C VAL A 174 -10.60 9.34 10.25
N LEU A 175 -10.90 8.59 9.19
CA LEU A 175 -11.99 7.60 9.20
C LEU A 175 -11.76 6.50 10.24
N GLN A 176 -10.52 6.01 10.40
CA GLN A 176 -10.17 5.01 11.41
C GLN A 176 -10.31 5.53 12.84
N ILE A 177 -9.90 6.78 13.09
CA ILE A 177 -10.06 7.43 14.40
C ILE A 177 -11.55 7.53 14.74
N ILE A 178 -12.38 7.97 13.79
CA ILE A 178 -13.84 8.04 13.97
C ILE A 178 -14.42 6.65 14.25
N ALA A 179 -14.01 5.64 13.48
CA ALA A 179 -14.45 4.25 13.67
C ALA A 179 -14.05 3.70 15.05
N ALA A 180 -12.82 4.00 15.51
CA ALA A 180 -12.33 3.58 16.82
C ALA A 180 -13.19 4.14 17.96
N PHE A 181 -13.55 5.42 17.88
CA PHE A 181 -14.42 6.04 18.89
C PHE A 181 -15.85 5.51 18.84
N ARG A 182 -16.42 5.28 17.65
CA ARG A 182 -17.74 4.65 17.49
C ARG A 182 -17.77 3.24 18.06
N LEU A 183 -16.71 2.48 17.87
CA LEU A 183 -16.61 1.11 18.37
C LEU A 183 -16.44 1.07 19.89
N ARG A 184 -15.67 2.02 20.45
CA ARG A 184 -15.56 2.22 21.90
C ARG A 184 -16.91 2.57 22.53
N SER A 185 -17.73 3.41 21.88
CA SER A 185 -19.06 3.75 22.40
C SER A 185 -20.02 2.56 22.38
N LEU A 186 -19.99 1.73 21.32
CA LEU A 186 -20.84 0.54 21.23
C LEU A 186 -20.50 -0.50 22.31
N GLY A 187 -19.21 -0.69 22.61
CA GLY A 187 -18.78 -1.57 23.70
C GLY A 187 -19.26 -1.12 25.08
N LYS A 188 -19.39 0.20 25.33
CA LYS A 188 -19.94 0.73 26.58
C LYS A 188 -21.44 0.48 26.71
N THR A 189 -22.20 0.62 25.62
CA THR A 189 -23.66 0.42 25.65
C THR A 189 -24.04 -1.05 25.83
N ILE A 190 -23.30 -1.98 25.20
CA ILE A 190 -23.56 -3.42 25.31
C ILE A 190 -23.14 -3.97 26.68
N GLY A 191 -22.10 -3.42 27.31
CA GLY A 191 -21.66 -3.83 28.65
C GLY A 191 -22.48 -3.25 29.81
N ALA A 192 -23.46 -2.38 29.53
CA ALA A 192 -24.33 -1.75 30.52
C ALA A 192 -25.74 -2.36 30.58
N VAL A 193 -26.01 -3.40 29.78
CA VAL A 193 -27.24 -4.22 29.78
C VAL A 193 -26.87 -5.61 30.30
#